data_AF-A0A924FZQ4-F1
#
_entry.id   AF-A0A924FZQ4-F1
#
_cell.length_a   1.000
_cell.length_b   1.000
_cell.length_c   1.000
_cell.angle_alpha   90.00
_cell.angle_beta   90.00
_cell.angle_gamma   90.00
#
_symmetry.space_group_name_H-M   'P 1'
#
loop_
_entity.id
_entity.type
_entity.pdbx_description
1 polymer ?
#
loop_
_entity_poly.entity_id
_entity_poly.type
_entity_poly.pdbx_seq_one_letter_code
_entity_poly.pdbx_strand_id
1 'polypeptide(L)'
;MTRRQFEAAALATVLTASVEARATSEVIARQAPAHYRLSVDGLRITALCDGYLNLAHTLFPAATEQHASELAHAAFLTPGPLPTAVNAFAVEAGGRLILIDAGVGPSRGDTLGRLPAEMRAAGLDPALVAAVLLTHLHTDHCGGLLDADGQPVFPNAEILVAEPEWQFWSDPGLAARAPAAMRPMISVANQALGAYRQRITRFMPGTEPIPGIRSVALAGHTPGHTGFILGSSNDAVFIWADIIHVASYQFPHPEWGLSFDVDQTAAADMRARTFAQVAGDRLRVAGMHLAFPGIGHVVRDGAGFRYLAEDWRPLR
;
A
#
# COMPACT_ATOMS: atom_id res chain seq x y z
N MET A 1 -71.38 -58.04 -35.34
CA MET A 1 -70.33 -58.86 -34.68
C MET A 1 -69.18 -57.90 -34.38
N THR A 2 -68.62 -57.66 -33.20
CA THR A 2 -68.65 -58.15 -31.80
C THR A 2 -67.94 -57.04 -30.99
N ARG A 3 -68.60 -56.38 -30.01
CA ARG A 3 -68.44 -56.52 -28.54
C ARG A 3 -67.02 -56.27 -27.95
N ARG A 4 -67.00 -55.37 -26.94
CA ARG A 4 -66.01 -55.13 -25.84
C ARG A 4 -64.89 -54.11 -26.11
N GLN A 5 -64.41 -53.30 -25.17
CA GLN A 5 -64.78 -52.81 -23.83
C GLN A 5 -63.74 -51.70 -23.49
N PHE A 6 -64.15 -50.71 -22.69
CA PHE A 6 -63.38 -49.80 -21.79
C PHE A 6 -61.87 -49.56 -21.98
N GLU A 7 -61.48 -48.28 -21.91
CA GLU A 7 -60.43 -47.75 -21.00
C GLU A 7 -60.48 -46.19 -21.05
N ALA A 8 -61.02 -45.55 -20.01
CA ALA A 8 -60.31 -44.98 -18.85
C ALA A 8 -59.53 -43.69 -19.19
N ALA A 9 -60.20 -42.54 -18.97
CA ALA A 9 -59.60 -41.22 -19.07
C ALA A 9 -58.65 -40.95 -17.89
N ALA A 10 -57.36 -40.78 -18.17
CA ALA A 10 -56.39 -40.27 -17.21
C ALA A 10 -56.19 -38.77 -17.47
N LEU A 11 -56.68 -37.95 -16.55
CA LEU A 11 -56.47 -36.50 -16.53
C LEU A 11 -55.02 -36.24 -16.10
N ALA A 12 -54.16 -35.86 -17.06
CA ALA A 12 -52.78 -35.49 -16.76
C ALA A 12 -52.74 -34.08 -16.17
N THR A 13 -52.73 -33.99 -14.84
CA THR A 13 -52.46 -32.74 -14.13
C THR A 13 -50.98 -32.39 -14.30
N VAL A 14 -50.67 -31.46 -15.21
CA VAL A 14 -49.34 -30.86 -15.31
C VAL A 14 -49.14 -29.97 -14.09
N LEU A 15 -48.45 -30.46 -13.06
CA LEU A 15 -47.90 -29.60 -12.02
C LEU A 15 -46.77 -28.78 -12.64
N THR A 16 -47.05 -27.53 -12.98
CA THR A 16 -45.99 -26.53 -13.13
C THR A 16 -45.43 -26.27 -11.74
N ALA A 17 -44.34 -26.95 -11.39
CA ALA A 17 -43.55 -26.56 -10.22
C ALA A 17 -42.99 -25.15 -10.51
N SER A 18 -43.60 -24.15 -9.89
CA SER A 18 -43.03 -22.81 -9.82
C SER A 18 -41.71 -22.94 -9.06
N VAL A 19 -40.59 -22.99 -9.77
CA VAL A 19 -39.29 -22.75 -9.16
C VAL A 19 -39.28 -21.28 -8.79
N GLU A 20 -39.76 -20.95 -7.60
CA GLU A 20 -39.44 -19.68 -6.97
C GLU A 20 -37.94 -19.70 -6.71
N ALA A 21 -37.19 -19.13 -7.64
CA ALA A 21 -35.80 -18.80 -7.42
C ALA A 21 -35.76 -17.81 -6.25
N ARG A 22 -35.58 -18.32 -5.03
CA ARG A 22 -35.15 -17.51 -3.89
C ARG A 22 -33.73 -17.05 -4.18
N ALA A 23 -33.60 -15.92 -4.84
CA ALA A 23 -32.35 -15.18 -4.91
C ALA A 23 -31.99 -14.79 -3.47
N THR A 24 -31.10 -15.56 -2.85
CA THR A 24 -30.51 -15.19 -1.56
C THR A 24 -29.61 -13.98 -1.78
N SER A 25 -29.92 -12.87 -1.09
CA SER A 25 -29.29 -11.56 -1.23
C SER A 25 -27.88 -11.47 -0.60
N GLU A 26 -27.08 -12.53 -0.66
CA GLU A 26 -25.68 -12.51 -0.18
C GLU A 26 -24.68 -12.08 -1.26
N VAL A 27 -25.16 -11.71 -2.45
CA VAL A 27 -24.31 -11.36 -3.61
C VAL A 27 -23.39 -10.16 -3.33
N ILE A 28 -23.74 -9.26 -2.39
CA ILE A 28 -22.96 -8.07 -2.02
C ILE A 28 -22.35 -8.23 -0.60
N ALA A 29 -21.84 -9.42 -0.27
CA ALA A 29 -21.17 -9.65 1.02
C ALA A 29 -19.67 -9.25 1.02
N ARG A 30 -19.09 -8.92 -0.14
CA ARG A 30 -17.64 -8.68 -0.30
C ARG A 30 -17.37 -7.28 -0.80
N GLN A 31 -16.33 -6.65 -0.24
CA GLN A 31 -15.78 -5.39 -0.74
C GLN A 31 -15.27 -5.58 -2.18
N ALA A 32 -15.35 -4.52 -2.99
CA ALA A 32 -14.75 -4.52 -4.32
C ALA A 32 -13.23 -4.69 -4.24
N PRO A 33 -12.58 -5.27 -5.27
CA PRO A 33 -11.13 -5.24 -5.39
C PRO A 33 -10.60 -3.81 -5.25
N ALA A 34 -9.54 -3.64 -4.48
CA ALA A 34 -8.93 -2.37 -4.15
C ALA A 34 -7.69 -2.16 -5.01
N HIS A 35 -7.91 -1.98 -6.31
CA HIS A 35 -6.91 -1.53 -7.26
C HIS A 35 -7.40 -0.36 -8.10
N TYR A 36 -6.51 0.59 -8.40
CA TYR A 36 -6.83 1.80 -9.15
C TYR A 36 -5.70 2.10 -10.13
N ARG A 37 -6.04 2.44 -11.37
CA ARG A 37 -5.06 2.56 -12.45
C ARG A 37 -5.06 3.96 -13.05
N LEU A 38 -3.87 4.48 -13.27
CA LEU A 38 -3.61 5.74 -13.94
C LEU A 38 -2.45 5.61 -14.93
N SER A 39 -2.37 6.58 -15.84
CA SER A 39 -1.27 6.68 -16.80
C SER A 39 -0.56 8.03 -16.64
N VAL A 40 0.77 8.00 -16.66
CA VAL A 40 1.66 9.15 -16.51
C VAL A 40 2.81 9.00 -17.47
N ASP A 41 2.98 9.91 -18.42
CA ASP A 41 4.09 9.89 -19.40
C ASP A 41 4.32 8.53 -20.08
N GLY A 42 3.22 7.82 -20.40
CA GLY A 42 3.27 6.48 -21.00
C GLY A 42 3.54 5.32 -20.01
N LEU A 43 3.86 5.62 -18.75
CA LEU A 43 3.87 4.64 -17.66
C LEU A 43 2.44 4.31 -17.27
N ARG A 44 2.18 3.03 -16.98
CA ARG A 44 0.92 2.59 -16.37
C ARG A 44 1.18 2.26 -14.92
N ILE A 45 0.50 2.97 -14.02
CA ILE A 45 0.62 2.82 -12.57
C ILE A 45 -0.67 2.20 -12.06
N THR A 46 -0.57 1.17 -11.24
CA THR A 46 -1.69 0.52 -10.54
C THR A 46 -1.43 0.60 -9.05
N ALA A 47 -2.20 1.41 -8.33
CA ALA A 47 -2.25 1.36 -6.87
C ALA A 47 -2.95 0.06 -6.45
N LEU A 48 -2.42 -0.61 -5.43
CA LEU A 48 -2.87 -1.89 -4.90
C LEU A 48 -2.97 -1.78 -3.38
N CYS A 49 -4.09 -2.18 -2.79
CA CYS A 49 -4.26 -2.15 -1.34
C CYS A 49 -3.89 -3.51 -0.71
N ASP A 50 -2.86 -3.57 0.12
CA ASP A 50 -2.57 -4.75 0.93
C ASP A 50 -3.59 -4.93 2.07
N GLY A 51 -4.31 -3.86 2.42
CA GLY A 51 -5.28 -3.83 3.51
C GLY A 51 -5.12 -2.60 4.38
N TYR A 52 -5.33 -2.75 5.70
CA TYR A 52 -5.15 -1.65 6.64
C TYR A 52 -4.60 -2.09 8.01
N LEU A 53 -3.83 -1.19 8.63
CA LEU A 53 -3.41 -1.21 10.02
C LEU A 53 -4.34 -0.34 10.87
N ASN A 54 -4.48 -0.63 12.15
CA ASN A 54 -5.16 0.28 13.08
C ASN A 54 -4.10 1.01 13.92
N LEU A 55 -3.89 2.30 13.63
CA LEU A 55 -2.88 3.10 14.32
C LEU A 55 -3.49 3.89 15.47
N ALA A 56 -3.07 3.59 16.70
CA ALA A 56 -3.49 4.31 17.89
C ALA A 56 -2.78 5.66 18.01
N HIS A 57 -3.43 6.64 18.64
CA HIS A 57 -2.82 7.95 18.91
C HIS A 57 -1.53 7.86 19.72
N THR A 58 -1.38 6.82 20.56
CA THR A 58 -0.18 6.59 21.39
C THR A 58 1.09 6.34 20.58
N LEU A 59 0.96 6.04 19.28
CA LEU A 59 2.09 5.96 18.35
C LEU A 59 2.57 7.34 17.89
N PHE A 60 1.86 8.42 18.21
CA PHE A 60 2.23 9.80 17.88
C PHE A 60 2.62 10.52 19.17
N PRO A 61 3.92 10.64 19.52
CA PRO A 61 4.34 11.09 20.85
C PRO A 61 3.87 12.50 21.23
N ALA A 62 3.63 13.35 20.24
CA ALA A 62 3.12 14.71 20.43
C ALA A 62 1.59 14.80 20.55
N ALA A 63 0.85 13.71 20.31
CA ALA A 63 -0.60 13.69 20.31
C ALA A 63 -1.14 13.32 21.70
N THR A 64 -1.92 14.22 22.31
CA THR A 64 -2.75 13.85 23.46
C THR A 64 -4.00 13.10 22.97
N GLU A 65 -4.58 12.23 23.79
CA GLU A 65 -5.81 11.51 23.45
C GLU A 65 -6.95 12.45 23.06
N GLN A 66 -7.14 13.53 23.83
CA GLN A 66 -8.16 14.53 23.56
C GLN A 66 -7.95 15.16 22.18
N HIS A 67 -6.74 15.65 21.89
CA HIS A 67 -6.45 16.33 20.63
C HIS A 67 -6.56 15.38 19.43
N ALA A 68 -6.07 14.15 19.57
CA ALA A 68 -6.24 13.11 18.54
C ALA A 68 -7.72 12.80 18.26
N SER A 69 -8.55 12.73 19.32
CA SER A 69 -9.99 12.51 19.20
C SER A 69 -10.71 13.68 18.51
N GLU A 70 -10.31 14.92 18.81
CA GLU A 70 -10.83 16.12 18.16
C GLU A 70 -10.48 16.14 16.65
N LEU A 71 -9.23 15.82 16.30
CA LEU A 71 -8.79 15.72 14.90
C LEU A 71 -9.51 14.59 14.15
N ALA A 72 -9.70 13.43 14.78
CA ALA A 72 -10.46 12.31 14.21
C ALA A 72 -11.91 12.72 13.94
N HIS A 73 -12.60 13.32 14.92
CA HIS A 73 -13.97 13.81 14.75
C HIS A 73 -14.08 14.86 13.64
N ALA A 74 -13.15 15.83 13.59
CA ALA A 74 -13.15 16.86 12.55
C ALA A 74 -12.97 16.27 11.14
N ALA A 75 -12.30 15.12 11.04
CA ALA A 75 -12.14 14.35 9.81
C ALA A 75 -13.28 13.34 9.55
N PHE A 76 -14.37 13.37 10.32
CA PHE A 76 -15.49 12.42 10.26
C PHE A 76 -15.08 10.96 10.50
N LEU A 77 -14.04 10.74 11.29
CA LEU A 77 -13.57 9.43 11.70
C LEU A 77 -14.04 9.11 13.13
N THR A 78 -14.29 7.83 13.39
CA THR A 78 -14.51 7.34 14.75
C THR A 78 -13.20 7.42 15.53
N PRO A 79 -13.14 8.11 16.69
CA PRO A 79 -11.93 8.13 17.51
C PRO A 79 -11.51 6.75 18.00
N GLY A 80 -10.22 6.62 18.24
CA GLY A 80 -9.58 5.36 18.62
C GLY A 80 -8.43 5.04 17.66
N PRO A 81 -8.01 3.77 17.60
CA PRO A 81 -7.11 3.32 16.54
C PRO A 81 -7.73 3.59 15.16
N LEU A 82 -7.04 4.37 14.34
CA LEU A 82 -7.54 4.77 13.03
C LEU A 82 -7.12 3.76 11.96
N PRO A 83 -8.06 3.25 11.15
CA PRO A 83 -7.74 2.44 9.98
C PRO A 83 -6.85 3.24 9.03
N THR A 84 -5.68 2.68 8.74
CA THR A 84 -4.61 3.29 7.96
C THR A 84 -4.26 2.31 6.84
N ALA A 85 -4.46 2.71 5.59
CA ALA A 85 -4.22 1.83 4.45
C ALA A 85 -2.76 1.37 4.38
N VAL A 86 -2.50 0.24 3.74
CA VAL A 86 -1.16 -0.15 3.29
C VAL A 86 -1.27 -0.31 1.78
N ASN A 87 -0.79 0.69 1.05
CA ASN A 87 -0.80 0.70 -0.41
C ASN A 87 0.56 0.25 -0.93
N ALA A 88 0.57 -0.39 -2.09
CA ALA A 88 1.74 -0.63 -2.92
C ALA A 88 1.42 -0.20 -4.36
N PHE A 89 2.45 -0.05 -5.20
CA PHE A 89 2.25 0.44 -6.57
C PHE A 89 2.94 -0.45 -7.59
N ALA A 90 2.16 -1.03 -8.51
CA ALA A 90 2.69 -1.71 -9.67
C ALA A 90 2.84 -0.74 -10.84
N VAL A 91 3.96 -0.81 -11.56
CA VAL A 91 4.33 0.11 -12.64
C VAL A 91 4.76 -0.71 -13.85
N GLU A 92 4.13 -0.48 -14.98
CA GLU A 92 4.65 -0.97 -16.27
C GLU A 92 5.63 0.08 -16.82
N ALA A 93 6.92 -0.25 -16.83
CA ALA A 93 7.99 0.60 -17.32
C ALA A 93 8.90 -0.20 -18.26
N GLY A 94 9.11 0.29 -19.49
CA GLY A 94 9.99 -0.36 -20.47
C GLY A 94 9.60 -1.81 -20.80
N GLY A 95 8.30 -2.15 -20.74
CA GLY A 95 7.80 -3.51 -20.95
C GLY A 95 8.02 -4.48 -19.77
N ARG A 96 8.49 -3.99 -18.63
CA ARG A 96 8.67 -4.76 -17.39
C ARG A 96 7.60 -4.38 -16.36
N LEU A 97 7.14 -5.37 -15.60
CA LEU A 97 6.32 -5.15 -14.41
C LEU A 97 7.24 -4.91 -13.22
N ILE A 98 7.12 -3.71 -12.65
CA ILE A 98 7.89 -3.24 -11.51
C ILE A 98 6.92 -3.06 -10.34
N LEU A 99 7.31 -3.45 -9.13
CA LEU A 99 6.53 -3.21 -7.93
C LEU A 99 7.28 -2.22 -7.02
N ILE A 100 6.57 -1.28 -6.42
CA ILE A 100 7.08 -0.38 -5.38
C ILE A 100 6.38 -0.78 -4.09
N ASP A 101 7.18 -1.32 -3.17
CA ASP A 101 6.78 -2.01 -1.94
C ASP A 101 5.92 -3.26 -2.14
N ALA A 102 6.01 -4.19 -1.19
CA ALA A 102 5.48 -5.55 -1.27
C ALA A 102 4.42 -5.87 -0.20
N GLY A 103 3.94 -4.88 0.57
CA GLY A 103 2.95 -5.12 1.62
C GLY A 103 3.51 -5.91 2.81
N VAL A 104 2.63 -6.35 3.70
CA VAL A 104 3.04 -6.99 4.97
C VAL A 104 3.43 -8.45 4.87
N GLY A 105 3.01 -9.13 3.79
CA GLY A 105 3.20 -10.57 3.60
C GLY A 105 2.17 -11.42 4.34
N PRO A 106 2.50 -12.67 4.74
CA PRO A 106 1.52 -13.62 5.25
C PRO A 106 0.72 -13.02 6.40
N SER A 107 -0.58 -12.87 6.10
CA SER A 107 -1.67 -12.31 6.89
C SER A 107 -1.33 -12.04 8.37
N ARG A 108 -1.10 -10.77 8.69
CA ARG A 108 -1.24 -10.27 10.07
C ARG A 108 -2.72 -10.10 10.39
N GLY A 109 -3.45 -11.22 10.48
CA GLY A 109 -4.91 -11.25 10.69
C GLY A 109 -5.72 -10.87 9.47
N ASP A 110 -7.04 -10.71 9.64
CA ASP A 110 -8.02 -10.60 8.53
C ASP A 110 -7.97 -9.27 7.75
N THR A 111 -7.08 -8.35 8.12
CA THR A 111 -7.07 -6.96 7.64
C THR A 111 -5.98 -6.65 6.63
N LEU A 112 -4.94 -7.48 6.51
CA LEU A 112 -3.73 -7.24 5.70
C LEU A 112 -3.29 -8.47 4.89
N GLY A 113 -2.21 -8.34 4.10
CA GLY A 113 -1.64 -9.44 3.32
C GLY A 113 -2.44 -9.73 2.04
N ARG A 114 -3.21 -8.76 1.56
CA ARG A 114 -4.08 -8.89 0.39
C ARG A 114 -3.35 -8.60 -0.91
N LEU A 115 -2.13 -8.07 -0.88
CA LEU A 115 -1.43 -7.59 -2.08
C LEU A 115 -1.36 -8.63 -3.21
N PRO A 116 -0.96 -9.91 -3.00
CA PRO A 116 -0.93 -10.89 -4.09
C PRO A 116 -2.32 -11.20 -4.67
N ALA A 117 -3.38 -11.12 -3.86
CA ALA A 117 -4.75 -11.28 -4.34
C ALA A 117 -5.21 -10.06 -5.15
N GLU A 118 -4.92 -8.85 -4.66
CA GLU A 118 -5.24 -7.61 -5.37
C GLU A 118 -4.48 -7.47 -6.70
N MET A 119 -3.21 -7.89 -6.74
CA MET A 119 -2.44 -7.99 -7.98
C MET A 119 -3.17 -8.85 -9.00
N ARG A 120 -3.57 -10.08 -8.63
CA ARG A 120 -4.29 -10.99 -9.53
C ARG A 120 -5.64 -10.41 -9.95
N ALA A 121 -6.37 -9.76 -9.04
CA ALA A 121 -7.62 -9.08 -9.36
C ALA A 121 -7.42 -7.92 -10.36
N ALA A 122 -6.27 -7.25 -10.33
CA ALA A 122 -5.88 -6.22 -11.28
C ALA A 122 -5.33 -6.78 -12.62
N GLY A 123 -5.27 -8.11 -12.78
CA GLY A 123 -4.70 -8.79 -13.94
C GLY A 123 -3.17 -8.88 -13.94
N LEU A 124 -2.52 -8.71 -12.79
CA LEU A 124 -1.07 -8.75 -12.61
C LEU A 124 -0.66 -10.07 -11.92
N ASP A 125 0.24 -10.82 -12.54
CA ASP A 125 0.79 -12.04 -11.95
C ASP A 125 2.05 -11.71 -11.14
N PRO A 126 2.09 -12.00 -9.82
CA PRO A 126 3.30 -11.87 -9.00
C PRO A 126 4.54 -12.54 -9.60
N ALA A 127 4.40 -13.66 -10.32
CA ALA A 127 5.52 -14.36 -10.95
C ALA A 127 6.15 -13.56 -12.10
N LEU A 128 5.43 -12.60 -12.69
CA LEU A 128 5.91 -11.73 -13.77
C LEU A 128 6.57 -10.44 -13.27
N VAL A 129 6.59 -10.18 -11.95
CA VAL A 129 7.30 -9.04 -11.38
C VAL A 129 8.79 -9.20 -11.66
N ALA A 130 9.34 -8.27 -12.43
CA ALA A 130 10.73 -8.28 -12.84
C ALA A 130 11.63 -7.59 -11.82
N ALA A 131 11.09 -6.66 -11.03
CA ALA A 131 11.80 -5.98 -9.96
C ALA A 131 10.85 -5.44 -8.90
N VAL A 132 11.33 -5.39 -7.66
CA VAL A 132 10.68 -4.71 -6.54
C VAL A 132 11.60 -3.60 -6.05
N LEU A 133 11.17 -2.34 -6.13
CA LEU A 133 11.82 -1.23 -5.44
C LEU A 133 11.23 -1.10 -4.05
N LEU A 134 12.10 -1.14 -3.04
CA LEU A 134 11.70 -0.92 -1.66
C LEU A 134 11.94 0.54 -1.30
N THR A 135 10.89 1.20 -0.81
CA THR A 135 11.02 2.55 -0.24
C THR A 135 11.84 2.51 1.04
N HIS A 136 11.61 1.48 1.86
CA HIS A 136 12.33 1.15 3.08
C HIS A 136 12.00 -0.30 3.52
N LEU A 137 12.60 -0.77 4.61
CA LEU A 137 12.52 -2.18 5.02
C LEU A 137 11.63 -2.43 6.26
N HIS A 138 10.63 -1.58 6.50
CA HIS A 138 9.58 -1.95 7.47
C HIS A 138 8.75 -3.13 6.99
N THR A 139 8.11 -3.80 7.95
CA THR A 139 7.44 -5.08 7.71
C THR A 139 6.29 -4.97 6.73
N ASP A 140 5.54 -3.88 6.75
CA ASP A 140 4.44 -3.57 5.85
C ASP A 140 4.87 -3.16 4.42
N HIS A 141 6.18 -3.10 4.16
CA HIS A 141 6.74 -2.78 2.85
C HIS A 141 7.56 -3.93 2.28
N CYS A 142 8.34 -4.63 3.11
CA CYS A 142 9.18 -5.75 2.66
C CYS A 142 8.65 -7.12 3.08
N GLY A 143 7.69 -7.20 4.00
CA GLY A 143 7.22 -8.46 4.55
C GLY A 143 6.57 -9.37 3.50
N GLY A 144 5.89 -8.80 2.51
CA GLY A 144 5.28 -9.56 1.42
C GLY A 144 6.22 -9.98 0.31
N LEU A 145 7.54 -9.79 0.49
CA LEU A 145 8.54 -10.47 -0.33
C LEU A 145 8.54 -11.99 -0.10
N LEU A 146 8.10 -12.44 1.08
CA LEU A 146 8.03 -13.84 1.46
C LEU A 146 6.60 -14.26 1.80
N ASP A 147 6.28 -15.52 1.56
CA ASP A 147 5.03 -16.15 1.99
C ASP A 147 5.15 -16.74 3.40
N ALA A 148 4.09 -17.42 3.86
CA ALA A 148 4.04 -18.04 5.19
C ALA A 148 5.10 -19.14 5.39
N ASP A 149 5.57 -19.75 4.30
CA ASP A 149 6.59 -20.80 4.30
C ASP A 149 8.00 -20.22 4.10
N GLY A 150 8.13 -18.88 4.11
CA GLY A 150 9.38 -18.17 3.90
C GLY A 150 9.90 -18.24 2.46
N GLN A 151 9.05 -18.60 1.49
CA GLN A 151 9.42 -18.68 0.08
C GLN A 151 9.19 -17.33 -0.63
N PRO A 152 10.02 -17.00 -1.64
CA PRO A 152 9.83 -15.80 -2.46
C PRO A 152 8.45 -15.73 -3.15
N VAL A 153 7.66 -14.70 -2.83
CA VAL A 153 6.38 -14.39 -3.52
C VAL A 153 6.61 -13.92 -4.96
N PHE A 154 7.74 -13.24 -5.19
CA PHE A 154 8.15 -12.72 -6.50
C PHE A 154 9.38 -13.50 -6.99
N PRO A 155 9.22 -14.76 -7.43
CA PRO A 155 10.33 -15.69 -7.64
C PRO A 155 11.30 -15.28 -8.73
N ASN A 156 10.96 -14.32 -9.60
CA ASN A 156 11.81 -13.81 -10.69
C ASN A 156 12.35 -12.39 -10.44
N ALA A 157 11.93 -11.72 -9.37
CA ALA A 157 12.25 -10.32 -9.16
C ALA A 157 13.70 -10.09 -8.71
N GLU A 158 14.27 -9.00 -9.21
CA GLU A 158 15.39 -8.29 -8.58
C GLU A 158 14.86 -7.37 -7.48
N ILE A 159 15.53 -7.31 -6.33
CA ILE A 159 15.19 -6.39 -5.24
C ILE A 159 16.11 -5.19 -5.30
N LEU A 160 15.54 -4.01 -5.50
CA LEU A 160 16.26 -2.75 -5.50
C LEU A 160 16.00 -2.02 -4.18
N VAL A 161 17.08 -1.70 -3.49
CA VAL A 161 17.02 -1.03 -2.18
C VAL A 161 18.10 0.04 -2.10
N ALA A 162 17.79 1.17 -1.45
CA ALA A 162 18.77 2.23 -1.26
C ALA A 162 19.94 1.72 -0.41
N GLU A 163 21.17 2.06 -0.77
CA GLU A 163 22.39 1.64 -0.06
C GLU A 163 22.33 1.97 1.45
N PRO A 164 21.92 3.18 1.90
CA PRO A 164 21.83 3.48 3.33
C PRO A 164 20.79 2.62 4.06
N GLU A 165 19.71 2.24 3.37
CA GLU A 165 18.66 1.39 3.92
C GLU A 165 19.20 -0.02 4.10
N TRP A 166 19.81 -0.58 3.06
CA TRP A 166 20.45 -1.88 3.13
C TRP A 166 21.50 -1.93 4.24
N GLN A 167 22.36 -0.92 4.36
CA GLN A 167 23.40 -0.86 5.39
C GLN A 167 22.82 -0.88 6.80
N PHE A 168 21.74 -0.14 7.04
CA PHE A 168 21.12 -0.09 8.37
C PHE A 168 20.52 -1.44 8.75
N TRP A 169 19.68 -2.01 7.89
CA TRP A 169 18.93 -3.23 8.22
C TRP A 169 19.75 -4.51 8.16
N SER A 170 20.79 -4.57 7.31
CA SER A 170 21.69 -5.73 7.22
C SER A 170 22.79 -5.75 8.28
N ASP A 171 22.89 -4.71 9.12
CA ASP A 171 23.89 -4.65 10.18
C ASP A 171 23.65 -5.75 11.24
N PRO A 172 24.59 -6.70 11.43
CA PRO A 172 24.44 -7.80 12.39
C PRO A 172 24.31 -7.32 13.84
N GLY A 173 24.80 -6.12 14.16
CA GLY A 173 24.68 -5.51 15.48
C GLY A 173 23.36 -4.78 15.72
N LEU A 174 22.51 -4.57 14.71
CA LEU A 174 21.29 -3.78 14.84
C LEU A 174 20.33 -4.38 15.87
N ALA A 175 20.08 -5.70 15.80
CA ALA A 175 19.16 -6.38 16.72
C ALA A 175 19.61 -6.32 18.19
N ALA A 176 20.91 -6.22 18.45
CA ALA A 176 21.46 -6.14 19.79
C ALA A 176 21.29 -4.75 20.42
N ARG A 177 21.41 -3.68 19.62
CA ARG A 177 21.32 -2.28 20.09
C ARG A 177 19.92 -1.66 19.96
N ALA A 178 19.06 -2.21 19.09
CA ALA A 178 17.72 -1.70 18.87
C ALA A 178 16.78 -2.01 20.05
N PRO A 179 15.77 -1.16 20.30
CA PRO A 179 14.69 -1.48 21.24
C PRO A 179 14.06 -2.84 20.95
N ALA A 180 13.66 -3.56 22.00
CA ALA A 180 13.08 -4.89 21.86
C ALA A 180 11.87 -4.94 20.91
N ALA A 181 11.07 -3.87 20.90
CA ALA A 181 9.91 -3.72 20.02
C ALA A 181 10.26 -3.74 18.52
N MET A 182 11.49 -3.36 18.12
CA MET A 182 11.93 -3.38 16.72
C MET A 182 12.46 -4.75 16.26
N ARG A 183 12.78 -5.66 17.19
CA ARG A 183 13.38 -6.96 16.84
C ARG A 183 12.55 -7.81 15.86
N PRO A 184 11.21 -7.89 15.99
CA PRO A 184 10.40 -8.62 15.01
C PRO A 184 10.53 -8.04 13.60
N MET A 185 10.57 -6.71 13.48
CA MET A 185 10.72 -6.01 12.20
C MET A 185 12.10 -6.25 11.58
N ILE A 186 13.16 -6.18 12.40
CA ILE A 186 14.53 -6.51 11.96
C ILE A 186 14.62 -7.97 11.46
N SER A 187 13.94 -8.89 12.13
CA SER A 187 13.89 -10.30 11.72
C SER A 187 13.24 -10.46 10.34
N VAL A 188 12.11 -9.78 10.09
CA VAL A 188 11.43 -9.81 8.79
C VAL A 188 12.31 -9.24 7.69
N ALA A 189 12.91 -8.07 7.91
CA ALA A 189 13.83 -7.46 6.95
C ALA A 189 15.00 -8.39 6.60
N ASN A 190 15.63 -8.99 7.61
CA ASN A 190 16.75 -9.91 7.41
C ASN A 190 16.36 -11.19 6.66
N GLN A 191 15.17 -11.74 6.94
CA GLN A 191 14.66 -12.90 6.20
C GLN A 191 14.42 -12.56 4.73
N ALA A 192 13.76 -11.42 4.45
CA ALA A 192 13.52 -10.96 3.10
C ALA A 192 14.83 -10.72 2.33
N LEU A 193 15.78 -9.98 2.92
CA LEU A 193 17.10 -9.76 2.33
C LEU A 193 17.87 -11.08 2.11
N GLY A 194 17.80 -12.01 3.06
CA GLY A 194 18.48 -13.31 2.98
C GLY A 194 17.94 -14.20 1.85
N ALA A 195 16.63 -14.23 1.66
CA ALA A 195 15.96 -15.00 0.62
C ALA A 195 16.27 -14.49 -0.80
N TYR A 196 16.43 -13.17 -0.96
CA TYR A 196 16.74 -12.55 -2.25
C TYR A 196 18.22 -12.22 -2.45
N ARG A 197 19.12 -12.58 -1.52
CA ARG A 197 20.54 -12.13 -1.47
C ARG A 197 21.34 -12.17 -2.78
N GLN A 198 21.03 -13.09 -3.70
CA GLN A 198 21.71 -13.22 -5.00
C GLN A 198 21.17 -12.26 -6.07
N ARG A 199 20.11 -11.52 -5.76
CA ARG A 199 19.32 -10.66 -6.66
C ARG A 199 19.00 -9.32 -6.01
N ILE A 200 19.85 -8.86 -5.09
CA ILE A 200 19.75 -7.54 -4.50
C ILE A 200 20.67 -6.60 -5.25
N THR A 201 20.10 -5.53 -5.78
CA THR A 201 20.84 -4.39 -6.32
C THR A 201 20.65 -3.20 -5.42
N ARG A 202 21.77 -2.61 -5.01
CA ARG A 202 21.79 -1.43 -4.15
C ARG A 202 22.01 -0.19 -5.00
N PHE A 203 21.28 0.87 -4.70
CA PHE A 203 21.40 2.15 -5.42
C PHE A 203 21.60 3.31 -4.46
N MET A 204 22.20 4.40 -4.94
CA MET A 204 22.26 5.64 -4.16
C MET A 204 20.98 6.46 -4.39
N PRO A 205 20.35 7.02 -3.35
CA PRO A 205 19.24 7.96 -3.55
C PRO A 205 19.61 9.13 -4.47
N GLY A 206 18.66 9.61 -5.27
CA GLY A 206 18.88 10.63 -6.29
C GLY A 206 19.27 10.06 -7.67
N THR A 207 19.47 8.75 -7.77
CA THR A 207 19.68 8.04 -9.05
C THR A 207 18.36 7.60 -9.68
N GLU A 208 18.44 7.03 -10.87
CA GLU A 208 17.32 6.44 -11.61
C GLU A 208 17.50 4.90 -11.63
N PRO A 209 17.09 4.18 -10.56
CA PRO A 209 17.31 2.73 -10.43
C PRO A 209 16.58 1.90 -11.50
N ILE A 210 15.47 2.41 -12.03
CA ILE A 210 14.77 1.88 -13.19
C ILE A 210 14.52 3.04 -14.15
N PRO A 211 14.75 2.90 -15.47
CA PRO A 211 14.46 3.95 -16.43
C PRO A 211 13.02 4.48 -16.30
N GLY A 212 12.87 5.80 -16.17
CA GLY A 212 11.61 6.50 -15.91
C GLY A 212 11.19 6.59 -14.44
N ILE A 213 11.98 6.05 -13.50
CA ILE A 213 11.71 6.05 -12.06
C ILE A 213 12.91 6.64 -11.32
N ARG A 214 12.81 7.90 -10.92
CA ARG A 214 13.88 8.61 -10.20
C ARG A 214 13.67 8.50 -8.69
N SER A 215 14.70 8.07 -7.98
CA SER A 215 14.70 8.00 -6.51
C SER A 215 14.90 9.37 -5.87
N VAL A 216 14.28 9.58 -4.70
CA VAL A 216 14.38 10.79 -3.88
C VAL A 216 14.71 10.38 -2.44
N ALA A 217 15.79 10.93 -1.89
CA ALA A 217 16.16 10.70 -0.50
C ALA A 217 15.14 11.35 0.44
N LEU A 218 14.55 10.55 1.33
CA LEU A 218 13.53 10.97 2.31
C LEU A 218 13.90 10.50 3.72
N ALA A 219 15.21 10.42 4.02
CA ALA A 219 15.74 9.92 5.27
C ALA A 219 15.12 10.62 6.50
N GLY A 220 14.85 9.83 7.53
CA GLY A 220 14.23 10.25 8.79
C GLY A 220 13.42 9.11 9.39
N HIS A 221 12.37 8.68 8.69
CA HIS A 221 11.56 7.51 9.07
C HIS A 221 12.44 6.26 9.22
N THR A 222 13.25 5.99 8.21
CA THR A 222 14.43 5.13 8.29
C THR A 222 15.63 5.85 7.67
N PRO A 223 16.88 5.40 7.92
CA PRO A 223 18.08 6.08 7.40
C PRO A 223 18.19 6.12 5.87
N GLY A 224 17.61 5.14 5.16
CA GLY A 224 17.58 5.11 3.70
C GLY A 224 16.18 5.20 3.11
N HIS A 225 15.21 5.69 3.87
CA HIS A 225 13.84 5.94 3.39
C HIS A 225 13.85 6.73 2.08
N THR A 226 13.21 6.17 1.06
CA THR A 226 13.33 6.62 -0.34
C THR A 226 11.94 6.71 -0.98
N GLY A 227 11.66 7.85 -1.60
CA GLY A 227 10.51 8.00 -2.49
C GLY A 227 10.90 7.87 -3.96
N PHE A 228 9.90 7.77 -4.84
CA PHE A 228 10.11 7.59 -6.27
C PHE A 228 9.23 8.53 -7.08
N ILE A 229 9.84 9.30 -7.97
CA ILE A 229 9.15 10.15 -8.94
C ILE A 229 9.04 9.38 -10.26
N LEU A 230 7.81 9.18 -10.72
CA LEU A 230 7.46 8.46 -11.93
C LEU A 230 7.00 9.47 -12.98
N GLY A 231 7.65 9.46 -14.14
CA GLY A 231 7.46 10.47 -15.18
C GLY A 231 8.36 11.70 -14.99
N SER A 232 8.30 12.60 -15.97
CA SER A 232 9.14 13.80 -16.06
C SER A 232 8.37 15.06 -16.47
N SER A 233 7.09 14.94 -16.80
CA SER A 233 6.20 16.06 -17.10
C SER A 233 5.54 16.64 -15.85
N ASN A 234 4.69 17.65 -16.05
CA ASN A 234 3.84 18.20 -14.98
C ASN A 234 2.80 17.20 -14.46
N ASP A 235 2.65 16.03 -15.10
CA ASP A 235 1.77 14.95 -14.66
C ASP A 235 2.49 13.89 -13.82
N ALA A 236 3.78 14.08 -13.51
CA ALA A 236 4.57 13.16 -12.70
C ALA A 236 3.89 12.84 -11.36
N VAL A 237 4.04 11.58 -10.93
CA VAL A 237 3.57 11.12 -9.62
C VAL A 237 4.76 10.89 -8.72
N PHE A 238 4.72 11.48 -7.53
CA PHE A 238 5.68 11.23 -6.48
C PHE A 238 5.12 10.22 -5.47
N ILE A 239 5.58 8.97 -5.57
CA ILE A 239 5.36 7.96 -4.55
C ILE A 239 6.29 8.27 -3.38
N TRP A 240 5.78 8.96 -2.37
CA TRP A 240 6.59 9.56 -1.31
C TRP A 240 6.82 8.64 -0.10
N ALA A 241 6.44 7.37 -0.22
CA ALA A 241 6.56 6.37 0.84
C ALA A 241 5.85 6.80 2.15
N ASP A 242 6.55 6.71 3.28
CA ASP A 242 6.04 6.88 4.66
C ASP A 242 6.38 8.26 5.22
N ILE A 243 6.35 9.26 4.34
CA ILE A 243 6.34 10.66 4.77
C ILE A 243 5.16 10.93 5.71
N ILE A 244 4.05 10.20 5.57
CA ILE A 244 2.86 10.35 6.41
C ILE A 244 2.19 9.00 6.66
N HIS A 245 1.56 8.86 7.84
CA HIS A 245 0.84 7.68 8.27
C HIS A 245 -0.64 7.96 8.52
N VAL A 246 -0.96 9.04 9.27
CA VAL A 246 -2.35 9.42 9.56
C VAL A 246 -2.61 10.82 9.05
N ALA A 247 -3.35 10.91 7.95
CA ALA A 247 -3.64 12.17 7.24
C ALA A 247 -4.29 13.24 8.14
N SER A 248 -5.28 12.85 8.95
CA SER A 248 -5.99 13.77 9.85
C SER A 248 -5.10 14.32 10.97
N TYR A 249 -3.98 13.67 11.28
CA TYR A 249 -3.05 14.14 12.30
C TYR A 249 -1.93 14.95 11.67
N GLN A 250 -1.24 14.38 10.69
CA GLN A 250 0.06 14.89 10.26
C GLN A 250 0.00 15.94 9.16
N PHE A 251 -1.10 16.07 8.40
CA PHE A 251 -1.25 17.22 7.50
C PHE A 251 -1.43 18.54 8.26
N PRO A 252 -2.35 18.65 9.24
CA PRO A 252 -2.42 19.85 10.07
C PRO A 252 -1.21 20.01 11.01
N HIS A 253 -0.60 18.90 11.44
CA HIS A 253 0.56 18.87 12.33
C HIS A 253 1.76 18.11 11.74
N PRO A 254 2.47 18.68 10.74
CA PRO A 254 3.62 18.01 10.11
C PRO A 254 4.76 17.69 11.09
N GLU A 255 4.82 18.40 12.21
CA GLU A 255 5.77 18.18 13.29
C GLU A 255 5.49 16.90 14.11
N TRP A 256 4.32 16.29 13.97
CA TRP A 256 3.99 15.05 14.68
C TRP A 256 4.67 13.85 14.00
N GLY A 257 5.75 13.38 14.61
CA GLY A 257 6.39 12.11 14.26
C GLY A 257 5.58 10.88 14.68
N LEU A 258 6.03 9.72 14.19
CA LEU A 258 5.55 8.41 14.60
C LEU A 258 6.61 7.76 15.50
N SER A 259 6.19 6.94 16.47
CA SER A 259 7.08 6.20 17.36
C SER A 259 8.01 5.21 16.64
N PHE A 260 7.71 4.89 15.38
CA PHE A 260 8.53 4.05 14.51
C PHE A 260 9.51 4.85 13.63
N ASP A 261 9.49 6.19 13.67
CA ASP A 261 10.53 7.00 13.06
C ASP A 261 11.86 6.74 13.79
N VAL A 262 12.88 6.27 13.07
CA VAL A 262 14.23 6.03 13.61
C VAL A 262 14.85 7.33 14.10
N ASP A 263 14.61 8.43 13.39
CA ASP A 263 14.92 9.79 13.84
C ASP A 263 13.65 10.65 13.71
N GLN A 264 12.96 10.84 14.84
CA GLN A 264 11.70 11.58 14.89
C GLN A 264 11.82 13.03 14.42
N THR A 265 12.92 13.70 14.77
CA THR A 265 13.16 15.11 14.39
C THR A 265 13.43 15.18 12.89
N ALA A 266 14.33 14.35 12.38
CA ALA A 266 14.63 14.32 10.95
C ALA A 266 13.41 13.93 10.10
N ALA A 267 12.58 12.99 10.58
CA ALA A 267 11.35 12.58 9.91
C ALA A 267 10.32 13.73 9.86
N ALA A 268 10.11 14.44 10.97
CA ALA A 268 9.24 15.60 11.03
C ALA A 268 9.71 16.74 10.10
N ASP A 269 11.01 17.05 10.14
CA ASP A 269 11.61 18.05 9.26
C ASP A 269 11.50 17.66 7.78
N MET A 270 11.75 16.39 7.46
CA MET A 270 11.62 15.87 6.10
C MET A 270 10.18 15.94 5.61
N ARG A 271 9.21 15.58 6.46
CA ARG A 271 7.78 15.67 6.16
C ARG A 271 7.36 17.10 5.88
N ALA A 272 7.70 18.04 6.77
CA ALA A 272 7.36 19.45 6.60
C ALA A 272 7.95 20.04 5.30
N ARG A 273 9.22 19.74 5.00
CA ARG A 273 9.85 20.16 3.73
C ARG A 273 9.18 19.52 2.52
N THR A 274 8.87 18.23 2.58
CA THR A 274 8.22 17.50 1.49
C THR A 274 6.84 18.06 1.21
N PHE A 275 6.01 18.29 2.23
CA PHE A 275 4.69 18.92 2.06
C PHE A 275 4.79 20.32 1.47
N ALA A 276 5.72 21.14 1.95
CA ALA A 276 5.93 22.48 1.41
C ALA A 276 6.32 22.44 -0.08
N GLN A 277 7.21 21.52 -0.45
CA GLN A 277 7.63 21.33 -1.83
C GLN A 277 6.47 20.86 -2.71
N VAL A 278 5.81 19.75 -2.36
CA VAL A 278 4.75 19.19 -3.22
C VAL A 278 3.54 20.13 -3.33
N ALA A 279 3.26 20.94 -2.30
CA ALA A 279 2.21 21.95 -2.34
C ALA A 279 2.59 23.16 -3.22
N GLY A 280 3.87 23.57 -3.20
CA GLY A 280 4.39 24.65 -4.03
C GLY A 280 4.44 24.26 -5.51
N ASP A 281 4.99 23.07 -5.78
CA ASP A 281 5.14 22.53 -7.14
C ASP A 281 3.83 22.00 -7.70
N ARG A 282 2.80 21.85 -6.85
CA ARG A 282 1.54 21.16 -7.16
C ARG A 282 1.77 19.75 -7.69
N LEU A 283 2.80 19.08 -7.17
CA LEU A 283 3.18 17.73 -7.58
C LEU A 283 2.13 16.74 -7.07
N ARG A 284 1.71 15.82 -7.96
CA ARG A 284 0.82 14.73 -7.58
C ARG A 284 1.58 13.77 -6.68
N VAL A 285 1.00 13.40 -5.55
CA VAL A 285 1.62 12.49 -4.58
C VAL A 285 0.85 11.19 -4.50
N ALA A 286 1.57 10.13 -4.12
CA ALA A 286 1.02 8.84 -3.79
C ALA A 286 1.66 8.32 -2.50
N GLY A 287 0.85 8.02 -1.49
CA GLY A 287 1.32 7.61 -0.16
C GLY A 287 0.90 6.22 0.25
N MET A 288 1.80 5.49 0.93
CA MET A 288 1.56 4.11 1.36
C MET A 288 0.42 4.05 2.39
N HIS A 289 0.28 5.07 3.21
CA HIS A 289 -0.70 5.12 4.30
C HIS A 289 -1.82 6.15 4.12
N LEU A 290 -1.92 6.76 2.94
CA LEU A 290 -3.07 7.57 2.59
C LEU A 290 -4.27 6.68 2.24
N ALA A 291 -5.48 7.15 2.51
CA ALA A 291 -6.70 6.44 2.15
C ALA A 291 -6.68 6.03 0.67
N PHE A 292 -6.87 4.74 0.40
CA PHE A 292 -6.80 4.15 -0.94
C PHE A 292 -7.64 4.96 -1.95
N PRO A 293 -7.12 5.30 -3.16
CA PRO A 293 -5.89 4.80 -3.79
C PRO A 293 -4.59 5.48 -3.33
N GLY A 294 -4.69 6.39 -2.35
CA GLY A 294 -3.55 7.10 -1.79
C GLY A 294 -2.97 8.17 -2.71
N ILE A 295 -3.68 8.55 -3.78
CA ILE A 295 -3.23 9.48 -4.83
C ILE A 295 -3.99 10.80 -4.76
N GLY A 296 -3.27 11.92 -4.79
CA GLY A 296 -3.85 13.24 -4.69
C GLY A 296 -2.83 14.37 -4.73
N HIS A 297 -3.21 15.51 -4.17
CA HIS A 297 -2.36 16.70 -4.06
C HIS A 297 -2.37 17.22 -2.62
N VAL A 298 -1.31 17.91 -2.24
CA VAL A 298 -1.22 18.62 -0.96
C VAL A 298 -1.36 20.11 -1.20
N VAL A 299 -2.09 20.79 -0.33
CA VAL A 299 -2.21 22.26 -0.33
C VAL A 299 -1.87 22.83 1.04
N ARG A 300 -1.43 24.08 1.07
CA ARG A 300 -1.31 24.82 2.33
C ARG A 300 -2.70 25.09 2.91
N ASP A 301 -2.83 24.95 4.22
CA ASP A 301 -4.08 25.22 4.94
C ASP A 301 -3.75 25.83 6.31
N GLY A 302 -3.88 27.15 6.43
CA GLY A 302 -3.41 27.90 7.59
C GLY A 302 -1.92 27.69 7.87
N ALA A 303 -1.61 27.23 9.08
CA ALA A 303 -0.24 26.92 9.51
C ALA A 303 0.23 25.51 9.07
N GLY A 304 -0.69 24.65 8.64
CA GLY A 304 -0.42 23.28 8.22
C GLY A 304 -0.73 23.06 6.75
N PHE A 305 -1.14 21.84 6.45
CA PHE A 305 -1.47 21.37 5.12
C PHE A 305 -2.80 20.63 5.11
N ARG A 306 -3.32 20.39 3.91
CA ARG A 306 -4.48 19.53 3.68
C ARG A 306 -4.26 18.70 2.43
N TYR A 307 -4.77 17.47 2.46
CA TYR A 307 -4.76 16.57 1.34
C TYR A 307 -6.04 16.68 0.52
N LEU A 308 -5.88 16.71 -0.79
CA LEU A 308 -6.95 16.70 -1.78
C LEU A 308 -6.82 15.38 -2.55
N ALA A 309 -7.67 14.41 -2.23
CA ALA A 309 -7.73 13.16 -2.98
C ALA A 309 -8.04 13.44 -4.46
N GLU A 310 -7.41 12.70 -5.36
CA GLU A 310 -7.74 12.80 -6.79
C GLU A 310 -9.14 12.24 -7.05
N ASP A 311 -9.88 12.87 -7.96
CA ASP A 311 -11.12 12.32 -8.47
C ASP A 311 -10.86 10.98 -9.18
N TRP A 312 -11.79 10.05 -9.02
CA TRP A 312 -11.75 8.81 -9.81
C TRP A 312 -11.82 9.13 -11.30
N ARG A 313 -10.94 8.52 -12.09
CA ARG A 313 -10.91 8.66 -13.55
C ARG A 313 -10.72 7.29 -14.21
N PRO A 314 -11.45 7.00 -15.31
CA PRO A 314 -11.15 5.83 -16.12
C PRO A 314 -9.82 6.04 -16.86
N LEU A 315 -9.16 4.94 -17.23
CA LEU A 315 -8.06 5.00 -18.18
C LEU A 315 -8.56 5.59 -19.51
N ARG A 316 -7.79 6.53 -20.04
CA ARG A 316 -8.02 7.12 -21.36
C ARG A 316 -7.10 6.49 -22.38
#